data_AF-A0A0J5GP24-F1
#
_entry.id   AF-A0A0J5GP24-F1
#
_cell.length_a   1.000
_cell.length_b   1.000
_cell.length_c   1.000
_cell.angle_alpha   90.00
_cell.angle_beta   90.00
_cell.angle_gamma   90.00
#
_symmetry.space_group_name_H-M   'P 1'
#
loop_
_entity.id
_entity.type
_entity.pdbx_description
1 polymer ?
#
loop_
_entity_poly.entity_id
_entity_poly.type
_entity_poly.pdbx_seq_one_letter_code
_entity_poly.pdbx_strand_id
1 'polypeptide(L)'
;MKQLLLDEFNKYRLAKYLDSRDMGTTLLIQEMDAAVNQLDQLQQDIIKSRYLVNDSDYITDQYVYQNLGISSNQYAYLRNKAFATLVNLLEIKKHG
;
A
#
# COMPACT_ATOMS: atom_id res chain seq x y z
N MET A 1 -4.25 -13.35 -1.62
CA MET A 1 -3.36 -12.34 -2.23
C MET A 1 -3.74 -10.94 -1.80
N LYS A 2 -4.93 -10.42 -2.16
CA LYS A 2 -5.38 -9.11 -1.66
C LYS A 2 -5.30 -8.98 -0.13
N GLN A 3 -5.81 -9.96 0.61
CA GLN A 3 -5.77 -9.94 2.08
C GLN A 3 -4.35 -9.90 2.64
N LEU A 4 -3.44 -10.74 2.13
CA LEU A 4 -2.04 -10.76 2.55
C LEU A 4 -1.37 -9.40 2.37
N LEU A 5 -1.57 -8.74 1.24
CA LEU A 5 -1.01 -7.41 1.01
C LEU A 5 -1.61 -6.35 1.96
N LEU A 6 -2.90 -6.45 2.28
CA LEU A 6 -3.52 -5.58 3.29
C LEU A 6 -2.95 -5.83 4.69
N ASP A 7 -2.64 -7.08 5.02
CA ASP A 7 -2.00 -7.42 6.29
C ASP A 7 -0.58 -6.83 6.37
N GLU A 8 0.18 -6.86 5.27
CA GLU A 8 1.49 -6.19 5.19
C GLU A 8 1.38 -4.66 5.32
N PHE A 9 0.37 -4.04 4.70
CA PHE A 9 0.11 -2.60 4.91
C PHE A 9 -0.22 -2.28 6.36
N ASN A 10 -0.97 -3.13 7.04
CA ASN A 10 -1.28 -2.95 8.46
C ASN A 10 -0.03 -3.06 9.33
N LYS A 11 0.82 -4.05 9.08
CA LYS A 11 2.11 -4.18 9.79
C LYS A 11 2.98 -2.94 9.56
N TYR A 12 3.04 -2.44 8.33
CA TYR A 12 3.75 -1.21 8.00
C TYR A 12 3.20 0.02 8.75
N ARG A 13 1.87 0.18 8.82
CA ARG A 13 1.25 1.29 9.55
C ARG A 13 1.57 1.21 11.04
N LEU A 14 1.44 0.03 11.64
CA LEU A 14 1.77 -0.20 13.04
C LEU A 14 3.25 0.09 13.32
N ALA A 15 4.13 -0.38 12.44
CA ALA A 15 5.56 -0.12 12.47
C ALA A 15 5.89 1.37 12.47
N LYS A 16 5.26 2.16 11.57
CA LYS A 16 5.44 3.62 11.53
C LYS A 16 4.82 4.34 12.73
N TYR A 17 3.70 3.87 13.25
CA TYR A 17 3.00 4.49 14.37
C TYR A 17 3.72 4.30 15.70
N LEU A 18 4.26 3.09 15.94
CA LEU A 18 4.86 2.73 17.23
C LEU A 18 6.29 3.25 17.41
N ASP A 19 6.92 3.82 16.37
CA ASP A 19 8.34 4.22 16.35
C ASP A 19 9.26 3.15 16.97
N SER A 20 8.92 1.86 16.76
CA SER A 20 9.71 0.77 17.31
C SER A 20 11.03 0.71 16.55
N ARG A 21 12.09 1.24 17.17
CA ARG A 21 13.47 1.23 16.65
C ARG A 21 14.09 -0.18 16.60
N ASP A 22 13.28 -1.22 16.61
CA ASP A 22 13.78 -2.56 16.37
C ASP A 22 14.14 -2.71 14.88
N MET A 23 15.16 -3.55 14.64
CA MET A 23 15.75 -3.73 13.32
C MET A 23 14.76 -4.37 12.32
N GLY A 24 13.81 -5.18 12.80
CA GLY A 24 12.81 -5.85 11.96
C GLY A 24 11.75 -4.89 11.41
N THR A 25 11.27 -3.99 12.26
CA THR A 25 10.33 -2.91 11.93
C THR A 25 10.96 -1.94 10.93
N THR A 26 12.23 -1.60 11.14
CA THR A 26 12.98 -0.72 10.23
C THR A 26 13.12 -1.35 8.84
N LEU A 27 13.45 -2.65 8.77
CA LEU A 27 13.56 -3.37 7.50
C LEU A 27 12.22 -3.44 6.76
N LEU A 28 11.13 -3.77 7.45
CA LEU A 28 9.79 -3.80 6.88
C LEU A 28 9.39 -2.45 6.26
N ILE A 29 9.64 -1.35 6.96
CA ILE A 29 9.36 0.00 6.46
C ILE A 29 10.16 0.26 5.18
N GLN A 30 11.44 -0.07 5.18
CA GLN A 30 12.33 0.15 4.03
C GLN A 30 11.91 -0.68 2.82
N GLU A 31 11.59 -1.96 3.01
CA GLU A 31 11.15 -2.86 1.94
C GLU A 31 9.84 -2.37 1.31
N MET A 32 8.86 -1.98 2.14
CA MET A 32 7.59 -1.44 1.66
C MET A 32 7.78 -0.11 0.94
N ASP A 33 8.53 0.83 1.51
CA ASP A 33 8.79 2.13 0.89
C ASP A 33 9.54 1.96 -0.46
N ALA A 34 10.51 1.05 -0.53
CA ALA A 34 11.23 0.71 -1.76
C ALA A 34 10.32 0.06 -2.82
N ALA A 35 9.45 -0.87 -2.43
CA ALA A 35 8.51 -1.52 -3.35
C ALA A 35 7.48 -0.52 -3.90
N VAL A 36 6.94 0.35 -3.05
CA VAL A 36 5.97 1.38 -3.47
C VAL A 36 6.63 2.39 -4.40
N ASN A 37 7.87 2.81 -4.14
CA ASN A 37 8.57 3.77 -4.99
C ASN A 37 8.89 3.24 -6.41
N GLN A 38 8.74 1.94 -6.66
CA GLN A 38 8.85 1.33 -8.00
C GLN A 38 7.55 1.39 -8.81
N LEU A 39 6.43 1.81 -8.21
CA LEU A 39 5.16 1.96 -8.94
C LEU A 39 5.12 3.26 -9.76
N ASP A 40 4.26 3.30 -10.77
CA ASP A 40 3.96 4.55 -11.49
C ASP A 40 3.40 5.60 -10.51
N GLN A 41 3.65 6.90 -10.72
CA GLN A 41 3.31 7.95 -9.74
C GLN A 41 1.86 7.89 -9.24
N LEU A 42 0.87 7.79 -10.14
CA LEU A 42 -0.54 7.69 -9.73
C LEU A 42 -0.86 6.43 -8.93
N GLN A 43 -0.15 5.32 -9.18
CA GLN A 43 -0.30 4.11 -8.38
C GLN A 43 0.30 4.31 -6.99
N GLN A 44 1.45 4.97 -6.88
CA GLN A 44 2.03 5.34 -5.59
C GLN A 44 1.06 6.19 -4.78
N ASP A 45 0.48 7.21 -5.40
CA ASP A 45 -0.44 8.14 -4.75
C ASP A 45 -1.68 7.40 -4.24
N ILE A 46 -2.23 6.49 -5.04
CA ILE A 46 -3.32 5.60 -4.62
C ILE A 46 -2.90 4.75 -3.41
N ILE A 47 -1.76 4.07 -3.48
CA ILE A 47 -1.33 3.15 -2.41
C ILE A 47 -1.08 3.91 -1.11
N LYS A 48 -0.32 5.00 -1.18
CA LYS A 48 0.03 5.84 -0.04
C LYS A 48 -1.22 6.41 0.61
N SER A 49 -2.08 7.08 -0.16
CA SER A 49 -3.28 7.76 0.37
C SER A 49 -4.35 6.80 0.88
N ARG A 50 -4.54 5.65 0.24
CA ARG A 50 -5.61 4.72 0.60
C ARG A 50 -5.21 3.74 1.70
N TYR A 51 -3.95 3.30 1.75
CA TYR A 51 -3.56 2.13 2.53
C TYR A 51 -2.41 2.35 3.53
N LEU A 52 -1.53 3.33 3.31
CA LEU A 52 -0.31 3.47 4.12
C LEU A 52 -0.35 4.61 5.13
N VAL A 53 -1.34 5.51 5.03
CA VAL A 53 -1.59 6.51 6.07
C VAL A 53 -2.24 5.87 7.30
N ASN A 54 -1.94 6.39 8.50
CA ASN A 54 -2.41 5.83 9.76
C ASN A 54 -3.95 5.68 9.80
N ASP A 55 -4.67 6.68 9.30
CA ASP A 55 -6.14 6.74 9.31
C ASP A 55 -6.79 6.06 8.09
N SER A 56 -6.07 5.16 7.40
CA SER A 56 -6.56 4.50 6.18
C SER A 56 -7.89 3.77 6.35
N ASP A 57 -8.22 3.36 7.57
CA ASP A 57 -9.47 2.67 7.91
C ASP A 57 -10.70 3.60 7.76
N TYR A 58 -10.50 4.92 7.85
CA TYR A 58 -11.54 5.93 7.65
C TYR A 58 -11.55 6.52 6.23
N ILE A 59 -10.55 6.21 5.42
CA ILE A 59 -10.45 6.72 4.05
C ILE A 59 -11.20 5.78 3.10
N THR A 60 -12.10 6.34 2.31
CA THR A 60 -12.84 5.56 1.31
C THR A 60 -12.15 5.59 -0.05
N ASP A 61 -12.42 4.57 -0.88
CA ASP A 61 -11.97 4.59 -2.28
C ASP A 61 -12.50 5.83 -3.02
N GLN A 62 -13.73 6.25 -2.69
CA GLN A 62 -14.35 7.45 -3.25
C GLN A 62 -13.58 8.72 -2.97
N TYR A 63 -13.23 8.94 -1.70
CA TYR A 63 -12.44 10.08 -1.30
C TYR A 63 -11.12 10.16 -2.10
N VAL A 64 -10.44 9.03 -2.26
CA VAL A 64 -9.15 8.98 -2.96
C VAL A 64 -9.29 9.31 -4.44
N TYR A 65 -10.21 8.67 -5.17
CA TYR A 65 -10.32 8.94 -6.62
C TYR A 65 -10.83 10.36 -6.90
N GLN A 66 -11.70 10.91 -6.03
CA GLN A 66 -12.17 12.29 -6.16
C GLN A 66 -11.02 13.28 -5.94
N ASN A 67 -10.21 13.08 -4.90
CA ASN A 67 -9.05 13.95 -4.62
C ASN A 67 -7.96 13.86 -5.69
N LEU A 68 -7.77 12.70 -6.30
CA LEU A 68 -6.81 12.51 -7.40
C LEU A 68 -7.36 12.99 -8.75
N GLY A 69 -8.63 13.41 -8.83
CA GLY A 69 -9.25 13.87 -10.07
C GLY A 69 -9.40 12.78 -11.14
N ILE A 70 -9.54 11.52 -10.73
CA ILE A 70 -9.68 10.37 -11.65
C ILE A 70 -11.04 9.70 -11.50
N SER A 71 -11.47 8.99 -12.54
CA SER A 71 -12.69 8.18 -12.47
C SER A 71 -12.54 6.97 -11.55
N SER A 72 -13.66 6.48 -11.03
CA SER A 72 -13.70 5.25 -10.22
C SER A 72 -13.15 4.03 -10.97
N ASN A 73 -13.42 3.93 -12.28
CA ASN A 73 -12.91 2.85 -13.13
C ASN A 73 -11.38 2.93 -13.29
N GLN A 74 -10.85 4.13 -13.53
CA GLN A 74 -9.41 4.34 -13.65
C GLN A 74 -8.70 4.05 -12.31
N TYR A 75 -9.29 4.48 -11.19
CA TYR A 75 -8.81 4.15 -9.86
C TYR A 75 -8.75 2.63 -9.63
N ALA A 76 -9.84 1.91 -9.94
CA ALA A 76 -9.90 0.47 -9.77
C ALA A 76 -8.83 -0.25 -10.61
N TYR A 77 -8.64 0.16 -11.85
CA TYR A 77 -7.60 -0.37 -12.74
C TYR A 77 -6.19 -0.13 -12.18
N LEU A 78 -5.87 1.12 -11.84
CA LEU A 78 -4.54 1.50 -11.33
C LEU A 78 -4.25 0.81 -9.99
N ARG A 79 -5.22 0.76 -9.07
CA ARG A 79 -5.09 0.04 -7.80
C ARG A 79 -4.79 -1.44 -8.03
N ASN A 80 -5.57 -2.10 -8.90
CA ASN A 80 -5.39 -3.53 -9.14
C ASN A 80 -4.02 -3.81 -9.78
N LYS A 81 -3.57 -2.95 -10.70
CA LYS A 81 -2.23 -3.01 -11.29
C LYS A 81 -1.16 -2.84 -10.21
N ALA A 82 -1.29 -1.84 -9.34
CA ALA A 82 -0.38 -1.60 -8.22
C ALA A 82 -0.29 -2.82 -7.29
N PHE A 83 -1.43 -3.42 -6.93
CA PHE A 83 -1.49 -4.60 -6.07
C PHE A 83 -0.75 -5.79 -6.69
N ALA A 84 -0.96 -6.04 -7.99
CA ALA A 84 -0.27 -7.11 -8.69
C ALA A 84 1.25 -6.90 -8.69
N THR A 85 1.70 -5.67 -8.95
CA THR A 85 3.13 -5.32 -8.92
C THR A 85 3.72 -5.51 -7.52
N LEU A 86 3.04 -5.01 -6.48
CA LEU A 86 3.53 -5.10 -5.09
C LEU A 86 3.63 -6.53 -4.59
N VAL A 87 2.68 -7.40 -4.94
CA VAL A 87 2.75 -8.84 -4.59
C VAL A 87 4.02 -9.48 -5.16
N ASN A 88 4.41 -9.11 -6.37
CA ASN A 88 5.64 -9.62 -6.99
C ASN A 88 6.90 -9.01 -6.34
N LEU A 89 6.92 -7.70 -6.09
CA LEU A 89 8.07 -7.00 -5.53
C LEU A 89 8.37 -7.40 -4.08
N LEU A 90 7.33 -7.63 -3.28
CA LEU A 90 7.45 -8.03 -1.88
C LEU A 90 7.54 -9.55 -1.70
N GLU A 91 7.64 -10.30 -2.80
CA GLU A 91 7.68 -11.77 -2.81
C GLU A 91 6.59 -12.42 -1.93
N ILE A 92 5.38 -11.85 -1.90
CA ILE A 92 4.28 -12.35 -1.07
C ILE A 92 3.81 -13.69 -1.65
N LYS A 93 4.43 -14.78 -1.21
CA LYS A 93 4.16 -16.13 -1.70
C LYS A 93 2.78 -16.58 -1.24
N LYS A 94 2.03 -17.15 -2.19
CA LYS A 94 0.85 -17.98 -1.91
C LYS A 94 1.33 -19.18 -1.10
N HIS A 95 0.99 -19.27 0.18
CA HIS A 95 0.77 -20.60 0.74
C HIS A 95 -0.50 -21.12 0.06
N GLY A 96 -0.31 -22.09 -0.84
CA GLY A 96 -1.37 -22.79 -1.54
C GLY A 96 -2.21 -23.62 -0.60
#